data_AF-A0AA51U944-F1
#
_entry.id   AF-A0AA51U944-F1
#
_cell.length_a   1.000
_cell.length_b   1.000
_cell.length_c   1.000
_cell.angle_alpha   90.00
_cell.angle_beta   90.00
_cell.angle_gamma   90.00
#
_symmetry.space_group_name_H-M   'P 1'
#
loop_
_entity.id
_entity.type
_entity.pdbx_description
1 polymer ?
#
loop_
_entity_poly.entity_id
_entity_poly.type
_entity_poly.pdbx_seq_one_letter_code
_entity_poly.pdbx_strand_id
1 'polypeptide(L)'
;MNSTVEFKDDQDRSRTLTLVYPDVADIEKARISILTPIGAALIGLTEGQSISWTDRSGGLHRLEVITVEQVPVGPQHVDKSRL
;
A
#
# COMPACT_ATOMS: atom_id res chain seq x y z
N MET A 1 7.84 5.25 0.54
CA MET A 1 7.27 4.33 1.56
C MET A 1 6.88 5.16 2.76
N ASN A 2 5.85 4.77 3.52
CA ASN A 2 5.06 5.67 4.39
C ASN A 2 4.20 6.66 3.60
N SER A 3 3.63 6.18 2.50
CA SER A 3 2.59 6.91 1.79
C SER A 3 1.24 6.45 2.31
N THR A 4 0.35 7.39 2.63
CA THR A 4 -1.09 7.11 2.73
C THR A 4 -1.67 7.25 1.32
N VAL A 5 -2.33 6.20 0.85
CA VAL A 5 -2.86 6.11 -0.50
C VAL A 5 -4.35 5.91 -0.42
N GLU A 6 -5.11 6.77 -1.08
CA GLU A 6 -6.51 6.50 -1.42
C GLU A 6 -6.57 5.84 -2.80
N PHE A 7 -7.28 4.74 -2.91
CA PHE A 7 -7.48 4.04 -4.18
C PHE A 7 -8.89 3.47 -4.29
N LYS A 8 -9.34 3.27 -5.53
CA LYS A 8 -10.55 2.52 -5.86
C LYS A 8 -10.22 1.10 -6.26
N ASP A 9 -10.99 0.14 -5.76
CA ASP A 9 -10.89 -1.27 -6.14
C ASP A 9 -11.79 -1.63 -7.34
N ASP A 10 -11.77 -2.91 -7.72
CA ASP A 10 -12.57 -3.51 -8.79
C ASP A 10 -14.09 -3.37 -8.58
N GLN A 11 -14.52 -3.09 -7.34
CA GLN A 11 -15.91 -2.87 -6.96
C GLN A 11 -16.25 -1.38 -6.81
N ASP A 12 -15.39 -0.49 -7.31
CA ASP A 12 -15.48 0.97 -7.21
C ASP A 12 -15.51 1.47 -5.75
N ARG A 13 -15.02 0.67 -4.79
CA ARG A 13 -14.94 1.07 -3.39
C ARG A 13 -13.65 1.85 -3.15
N SER A 14 -13.78 3.05 -2.60
CA SER A 14 -12.62 3.81 -2.13
C SER A 14 -12.10 3.25 -0.81
N ARG A 15 -10.78 3.13 -0.70
CA ARG A 15 -10.08 2.73 0.52
C ARG A 15 -8.84 3.59 0.71
N THR A 16 -8.59 3.96 1.96
CA THR A 16 -7.38 4.70 2.35
C THR A 16 -6.52 3.81 3.24
N LEU A 17 -5.27 3.56 2.83
CA LEU A 17 -4.33 2.72 3.57
C LEU A 17 -2.94 3.37 3.58
N THR A 18 -2.18 3.15 4.66
CA THR A 18 -0.76 3.51 4.72
C THR A 18 0.11 2.31 4.36
N LEU A 19 0.98 2.48 3.37
CA LEU A 19 1.98 1.47 2.98
C LEU A 19 3.16 1.48 3.95
N VAL A 20 3.36 0.36 4.65
CA VAL A 20 4.39 0.20 5.68
C VAL A 20 5.23 -1.07 5.47
N TYR A 21 6.32 -1.20 6.22
CA TYR A 21 7.09 -2.44 6.30
C TYR A 21 6.34 -3.53 7.10
N PRO A 22 6.66 -4.82 6.92
CA PRO A 22 5.94 -5.93 7.53
C PRO A 22 5.85 -5.91 9.07
N ASP A 23 6.90 -5.43 9.73
CA ASP A 23 7.06 -5.38 11.19
C ASP A 23 6.08 -4.42 11.90
N VAL A 24 5.56 -3.44 11.16
CA VAL A 24 4.64 -2.41 11.69
C VAL A 24 3.26 -2.44 11.03
N ALA A 25 2.96 -3.50 10.27
CA ALA A 25 1.65 -3.69 9.65
C ALA A 25 0.57 -3.92 10.70
N ASP A 26 -0.57 -3.24 10.55
CA ASP A 26 -1.65 -3.22 11.52
C ASP A 26 -2.95 -2.82 10.82
N ILE A 27 -3.82 -3.80 10.58
CA ILE A 27 -5.07 -3.61 9.84
C ILE A 27 -6.02 -2.69 10.62
N GLU A 28 -6.03 -2.76 11.96
CA GLU A 28 -6.89 -1.89 12.80
C GLU A 28 -6.50 -0.42 12.66
N LYS A 29 -5.24 -0.15 12.29
CA LYS A 29 -4.71 1.20 12.02
C LYS A 29 -4.64 1.55 10.52
N ALA A 30 -5.30 0.78 9.65
CA ALA A 30 -5.23 0.95 8.20
C ALA A 30 -3.80 0.92 7.63
N ARG A 31 -2.89 0.15 8.25
CA ARG A 31 -1.50 -0.02 7.81
C ARG A 31 -1.34 -1.38 7.14
N ILE A 32 -0.95 -1.36 5.87
CA ILE A 32 -0.74 -2.58 5.07
C ILE A 32 0.73 -2.75 4.70
N SER A 33 1.22 -3.98 4.80
CA SER A 33 2.58 -4.30 4.40
C SER A 33 2.74 -4.20 2.88
N ILE A 34 3.86 -3.61 2.45
CA ILE A 34 4.29 -3.61 1.04
C ILE A 34 4.48 -5.01 0.45
N LEU A 35 4.57 -6.07 1.27
CA LEU A 35 4.70 -7.46 0.82
C LEU A 35 3.36 -8.15 0.55
N THR A 36 2.24 -7.47 0.76
CA THR A 36 0.92 -7.96 0.34
C THR A 36 0.70 -7.72 -1.15
N PRO A 37 -0.18 -8.47 -1.84
CA PRO A 37 -0.49 -8.19 -3.25
C PRO A 37 -0.94 -6.75 -3.52
N ILE A 38 -1.83 -6.20 -2.67
CA ILE A 38 -2.27 -4.81 -2.76
C ILE A 38 -1.09 -3.86 -2.50
N GLY A 39 -0.32 -4.11 -1.44
CA GLY A 39 0.83 -3.29 -1.09
C GLY A 39 1.84 -3.20 -2.23
N ALA A 40 2.17 -4.33 -2.85
CA ALA A 40 3.08 -4.41 -3.99
C ALA A 40 2.52 -3.73 -5.25
N ALA A 41 1.22 -3.88 -5.52
CA ALA A 41 0.55 -3.27 -6.66
C ALA A 41 0.56 -1.73 -6.60
N LEU A 42 0.56 -1.15 -5.39
CA LEU A 42 0.58 0.31 -5.19
C LEU A 42 2.00 0.92 -5.23
N ILE A 43 3.07 0.10 -5.24
CA ILE A 43 4.44 0.62 -5.27
C ILE A 43 4.72 1.32 -6.59
N GLY A 44 5.18 2.57 -6.52
CA GLY A 44 5.59 3.36 -7.68
C GLY A 44 4.44 3.99 -8.47
N LEU A 45 3.18 3.73 -8.08
CA LEU A 45 2.04 4.41 -8.66
C LEU A 45 1.87 5.83 -8.10
N THR A 46 1.44 6.74 -8.97
CA THR A 46 1.06 8.13 -8.62
C THR A 46 -0.44 8.36 -8.81
N GLU A 47 -0.94 9.51 -8.37
CA GLU A 47 -2.34 9.92 -8.57
C GLU A 47 -2.78 9.80 -10.03
N GLY A 48 -3.98 9.25 -10.23
CA GLY A 48 -4.58 8.98 -11.54
C GLY A 48 -4.07 7.71 -12.25
N GLN A 49 -3.03 7.04 -11.73
CA GLN A 49 -2.54 5.79 -12.32
C GLN A 49 -3.37 4.59 -11.88
N SER A 50 -3.43 3.59 -12.75
CA SER A 50 -4.08 2.32 -12.48
C SER A 50 -3.15 1.15 -12.73
N ILE A 51 -3.43 0.05 -12.04
CA ILE A 51 -2.81 -1.25 -12.28
C ILE A 51 -3.88 -2.34 -12.30
N SER A 52 -3.69 -3.31 -13.18
CA SER A 52 -4.50 -4.53 -13.20
C SER A 52 -3.59 -5.75 -13.10
N TRP A 53 -4.01 -6.76 -12.36
CA TRP A 53 -3.30 -8.03 -12.28
C TRP A 53 -4.27 -9.20 -12.18
N THR A 54 -3.82 -10.38 -12.59
CA THR A 54 -4.54 -11.64 -12.39
C THR A 54 -3.95 -12.37 -11.18
N ASP A 55 -4.78 -12.77 -10.24
CA ASP A 55 -4.33 -13.58 -9.10
C ASP A 55 -4.10 -15.05 -9.49
N ARG A 56 -3.62 -15.86 -8.53
CA ARG A 56 -3.35 -17.30 -8.76
C ARG A 56 -4.60 -18.12 -9.05
N SER A 57 -5.79 -17.61 -8.73
CA SER A 57 -7.08 -18.23 -8.98
C SER A 57 -7.68 -17.82 -10.34
N GLY A 58 -7.00 -16.93 -11.08
CA GLY A 58 -7.50 -16.37 -12.35
C GLY A 58 -8.40 -15.14 -12.18
N GLY A 59 -8.57 -14.64 -10.94
CA GLY A 59 -9.35 -13.44 -10.67
C GLY A 59 -8.64 -12.19 -11.17
N LEU A 60 -9.34 -11.35 -11.94
CA LEU A 60 -8.83 -10.06 -12.39
C LEU A 60 -9.09 -9.02 -11.30
N HIS A 61 -8.03 -8.34 -10.90
CA HIS A 61 -8.07 -7.23 -9.96
C HIS A 61 -7.64 -5.95 -10.67
N ARG A 62 -8.23 -4.82 -10.26
CA ARG A 62 -7.82 -3.48 -10.69
C ARG A 62 -7.75 -2.56 -9.49
N LEU A 63 -6.76 -1.67 -9.47
CA LEU A 63 -6.68 -0.55 -8.55
C LEU A 63 -6.46 0.73 -9.34
N GLU A 64 -7.08 1.82 -8.90
CA GLU A 64 -6.86 3.17 -9.40
C GLU A 64 -6.49 4.08 -8.24
N VAL A 65 -5.34 4.74 -8.31
CA VAL A 65 -4.86 5.65 -7.28
C VAL A 65 -5.57 6.99 -7.42
N ILE A 66 -6.22 7.42 -6.34
CA ILE A 66 -6.94 8.70 -6.28
C ILE A 66 -6.04 9.78 -5.68
N THR A 67 -5.44 9.51 -4.52
CA THR A 67 -4.51 10.44 -3.85
C THR A 67 -3.31 9.71 -3.27
N VAL A 68 -2.17 10.41 -3.18
CA VAL A 68 -0.96 9.93 -2.53
C VAL A 68 -0.41 10.99 -1.59
N GLU A 69 -0.51 10.74 -0.29
CA GLU A 69 0.02 11.62 0.75
C GLU A 69 1.30 11.04 1.36
N GLN A 70 2.36 11.83 1.45
CA GLN A 70 3.56 11.43 2.19
C GLN A 70 3.35 11.63 3.69
N VAL A 71 3.36 10.53 4.45
CA VAL A 71 3.42 10.60 5.91
C VAL A 71 4.87 10.91 6.29
N PRO A 72 5.13 11.94 7.12
CA PRO A 72 6.46 12.19 7.64
C PRO A 72 7.02 10.93 8.30
N VAL A 73 8.21 10.50 7.88
CA VAL A 73 8.88 9.36 8.48
C VAL A 73 9.29 9.75 9.90
N GLY A 74 8.47 9.38 10.89
CA GLY A 74 8.92 9.27 12.28
C GLY A 74 10.02 8.21 12.39
N PRO A 75 10.84 8.20 13.44
CA PRO A 75 11.94 7.25 13.59
C PRO A 75 11.40 5.82 13.53
N GLN A 76 11.58 5.15 12.40
CA GLN A 76 11.34 3.72 12.26
C GLN A 76 12.53 3.01 12.86
N HIS A 77 12.25 1.97 13.64
CA HIS A 77 13.20 1.20 14.42
C HIS A 77 14.43 0.85 13.57
N VAL A 78 15.52 1.61 13.73
CA VAL A 78 16.83 1.22 13.25
C VAL A 78 17.30 0.12 14.18
N ASP A 79 17.32 -1.11 13.68
CA ASP A 79 17.98 -2.20 14.37
C ASP A 79 19.48 -1.85 14.49
N LYS A 80 19.91 -1.52 15.71
CA LYS A 80 21.29 -1.15 16.05
C LYS A 80 22.23 -2.36 16.17
N SER A 81 21.79 -3.56 15.83
CA SER A 81 22.56 -4.80 16.03
C SER A 81 23.65 -5.06 14.98
N ARG A 82 24.10 -4.05 14.22
CA ARG A 82 25.16 -4.16 13.20
C ARG A 82 26.21 -3.04 13.24
N LEU A 83 26.63 -2.63 14.42
CA LEU A 83 27.91 -1.93 14.65
C LEU A 83 28.63 -2.53 15.87
#